data_AF-A0A970IND3-F1
#
_entry.id   AF-A0A970IND3-F1
#
_cell.length_a   1.000
_cell.length_b   1.000
_cell.length_c   1.000
_cell.angle_alpha   90.00
_cell.angle_beta   90.00
_cell.angle_gamma   90.00
#
_symmetry.space_group_name_H-M   'P 1'
#
loop_
_entity.id
_entity.type
_entity.pdbx_description
1 polymer ?
#
loop_
_entity_poly.entity_id
_entity_poly.type
_entity_poly.pdbx_seq_one_letter_code
_entity_poly.pdbx_strand_id
1 'polypeptide(L)'
;MLEFDVDVNSFASIKVIGIGGAGNNAVNRMIAAGLKGIEFYSINTDLQALSMSQTANKIQIGEKLTKGLGAGANPEIGKKAAEESIEEIKKILEGADMVFVTAGMGGGTGTGAAPIVAQISKDLGILTVGVVTRPFGFEGKIRKMQAEKGLLDLREKVDTLVTIPNDRLLQIVDKKASIVDAFRIADDVLRQGVQGISDLIAVPGLVNLDFADVKTIMLGKGLAHMGIGKGNGENRGADAVKQAIQSPLLETSIEGAKCVLLNITGGSDLGIFEVNEAAELVFQSADPDANIIFGAVIDESLKEEIRITVIATGFDNIKPSSIFGLDEVAIDKDIDIPKSSYNDDDIDIPPFLRNRFK
;
A
#
# COMPACT_ATOMS: atom_id res chain seq x y z
N MET A 1 -52.38 -5.10 -2.01
CA MET A 1 -51.35 -4.22 -1.43
C MET A 1 -50.05 -4.72 -2.03
N LEU A 2 -49.52 -4.03 -3.03
CA LEU A 2 -48.23 -4.38 -3.64
C LEU A 2 -47.17 -3.86 -2.67
N GLU A 3 -46.55 -4.75 -1.92
CA GLU A 3 -45.31 -4.44 -1.20
C GLU A 3 -44.25 -4.16 -2.27
N PHE A 4 -43.91 -2.88 -2.43
CA PHE A 4 -42.66 -2.50 -3.05
C PHE A 4 -41.55 -2.95 -2.08
N ASP A 5 -40.91 -4.08 -2.38
CA ASP A 5 -39.54 -4.33 -1.93
C ASP A 5 -38.70 -3.20 -2.52
N VAL A 6 -38.51 -2.15 -1.73
CA VAL A 6 -37.58 -1.08 -2.02
C VAL A 6 -36.21 -1.73 -2.09
N ASP A 7 -35.58 -1.64 -3.27
CA ASP A 7 -34.20 -2.07 -3.52
C ASP A 7 -33.35 -1.79 -2.29
N VAL A 8 -32.92 -2.87 -1.62
CA VAL A 8 -31.93 -2.79 -0.57
C VAL A 8 -30.69 -2.21 -1.25
N ASN A 9 -30.40 -0.91 -1.04
CA ASN A 9 -29.20 -0.24 -1.53
C ASN A 9 -28.02 -1.19 -1.35
N SER A 10 -27.56 -1.77 -2.46
CA SER A 10 -26.47 -2.74 -2.47
C SER A 10 -25.20 -1.99 -2.12
N PHE A 11 -24.85 -1.96 -0.84
CA PHE A 11 -23.55 -1.48 -0.39
C PHE A 11 -22.47 -2.24 -1.17
N ALA A 12 -21.45 -1.52 -1.65
CA ALA A 12 -20.35 -2.15 -2.37
C ALA A 12 -19.69 -3.21 -1.48
N SER A 13 -19.47 -4.40 -2.04
CA SER A 13 -18.85 -5.53 -1.35
C SER A 13 -17.34 -5.32 -1.32
N ILE A 14 -16.81 -4.92 -0.16
CA ILE A 14 -15.39 -4.61 0.02
C ILE A 14 -14.70 -5.76 0.77
N LYS A 15 -13.60 -6.26 0.20
CA LYS A 15 -12.75 -7.27 0.84
C LYS A 15 -11.33 -6.75 1.06
N VAL A 16 -10.74 -7.02 2.22
CA VAL A 16 -9.34 -6.73 2.53
C VAL A 16 -8.57 -8.03 2.70
N ILE A 17 -7.56 -8.23 1.87
CA ILE A 17 -6.74 -9.44 1.82
C ILE A 17 -5.35 -9.11 2.36
N GLY A 18 -5.07 -9.54 3.59
CA GLY A 18 -3.75 -9.43 4.20
C GLY A 18 -2.87 -10.61 3.79
N ILE A 19 -1.72 -10.33 3.19
CA ILE A 19 -0.83 -11.36 2.63
C ILE A 19 0.53 -11.35 3.34
N GLY A 20 0.90 -12.50 3.91
CA GLY A 20 2.13 -12.69 4.67
C GLY A 20 2.10 -12.00 6.04
N GLY A 21 3.21 -12.02 6.77
CA GLY A 21 3.25 -11.57 8.17
C GLY A 21 2.76 -10.13 8.39
N ALA A 22 3.30 -9.16 7.64
CA ALA A 22 2.92 -7.75 7.78
C ALA A 22 1.46 -7.48 7.35
N GLY A 23 1.00 -8.11 6.26
CA GLY A 23 -0.39 -8.00 5.82
C GLY A 23 -1.37 -8.57 6.85
N ASN A 24 -1.07 -9.74 7.41
CA ASN A 24 -1.85 -10.34 8.49
C ASN A 24 -1.89 -9.45 9.75
N ASN A 25 -0.75 -8.84 10.12
CA ASN A 25 -0.70 -7.91 11.25
C ASN A 25 -1.54 -6.66 11.02
N ALA A 26 -1.49 -6.09 9.80
CA ALA A 26 -2.32 -4.95 9.43
C ALA A 26 -3.82 -5.29 9.50
N VAL A 27 -4.22 -6.47 8.98
CA VAL A 27 -5.61 -6.97 9.09
C VAL A 27 -6.05 -7.12 10.55
N ASN A 28 -5.23 -7.72 11.41
CA ASN A 28 -5.55 -7.86 12.83
C ASN A 28 -5.82 -6.49 13.47
N ARG A 29 -5.10 -5.44 13.07
CA ARG A 29 -5.33 -4.09 13.59
C ARG A 29 -6.55 -3.42 13.02
N MET A 30 -6.87 -3.67 11.76
CA MET A 30 -8.12 -3.20 11.16
C MET A 30 -9.32 -3.77 11.93
N ILE A 31 -9.26 -5.06 12.27
CA ILE A 31 -10.27 -5.74 13.09
C ILE A 31 -10.32 -5.15 14.50
N ALA A 32 -9.16 -5.01 15.17
CA ALA A 32 -9.08 -4.45 16.51
C ALA A 32 -9.54 -3.00 16.60
N ALA A 33 -9.35 -2.22 15.53
CA ALA A 33 -9.85 -0.84 15.40
C ALA A 33 -11.34 -0.77 15.04
N GLY A 34 -11.98 -1.90 14.74
CA GLY A 34 -13.42 -1.98 14.49
C GLY A 34 -13.86 -1.41 13.14
N LEU A 35 -13.04 -1.52 12.09
CA LEU A 35 -13.44 -1.14 10.73
C LEU A 35 -14.69 -1.93 10.32
N LYS A 36 -15.73 -1.22 9.84
CA LYS A 36 -17.05 -1.78 9.53
C LYS A 36 -17.25 -1.89 8.02
N GLY A 37 -18.16 -2.77 7.60
CA GLY A 37 -18.56 -2.92 6.19
C GLY A 37 -17.47 -3.54 5.29
N ILE A 38 -16.48 -4.20 5.89
CA ILE A 38 -15.36 -4.82 5.18
C ILE A 38 -15.24 -6.27 5.62
N GLU A 39 -15.04 -7.16 4.65
CA GLU A 39 -14.70 -8.56 4.93
C GLU A 39 -13.17 -8.75 4.93
N PHE A 40 -12.63 -9.29 6.02
CA PHE A 40 -11.19 -9.46 6.20
C PHE A 40 -10.74 -10.89 5.92
N TYR A 41 -9.68 -11.04 5.14
CA TYR A 41 -9.03 -12.31 4.84
C TYR A 41 -7.54 -12.25 5.21
N SER A 42 -7.00 -13.36 5.69
CA SER A 42 -5.56 -13.53 5.94
C SER A 42 -5.02 -14.68 5.11
N ILE A 43 -3.97 -14.41 4.33
CA ILE A 43 -3.31 -15.37 3.45
C ILE A 43 -1.86 -15.50 3.86
N ASN A 44 -1.41 -16.71 4.20
CA ASN A 44 -0.01 -16.93 4.54
C ASN A 44 0.48 -18.34 4.20
N THR A 45 1.78 -18.50 3.97
CA THR A 45 2.44 -19.81 3.88
C THR A 45 2.84 -20.33 5.27
N ASP A 46 2.92 -19.44 6.26
CA ASP A 46 3.25 -19.77 7.65
C ASP A 46 1.97 -20.02 8.46
N LEU A 47 1.80 -21.27 8.91
CA LEU A 47 0.66 -21.71 9.71
C LEU A 47 0.64 -21.09 11.11
N GLN A 48 1.80 -20.89 11.72
CA GLN A 48 1.90 -20.30 13.05
C GLN A 48 1.41 -18.85 13.00
N ALA A 49 1.89 -18.08 12.03
CA ALA A 49 1.43 -16.72 11.81
C ALA A 49 -0.09 -16.66 11.51
N LEU A 50 -0.60 -17.61 10.72
CA LEU A 50 -2.01 -17.65 10.36
C LEU A 50 -2.91 -18.00 11.56
N SER A 51 -2.45 -18.89 12.46
CA SER A 51 -3.21 -19.24 13.67
C SER A 51 -3.46 -18.03 14.58
N MET A 52 -2.53 -17.07 14.63
CA MET A 52 -2.65 -15.81 15.37
C MET A 52 -3.53 -14.75 14.68
N SER A 53 -4.02 -14.99 13.47
CA SER A 53 -4.95 -14.06 12.80
C SER A 53 -6.29 -13.98 13.54
N GLN A 54 -6.83 -12.76 13.63
CA GLN A 54 -8.10 -12.44 14.29
C GLN A 54 -9.32 -12.62 13.36
N THR A 55 -9.13 -12.75 12.04
CA THR A 55 -10.24 -13.08 11.14
C THR A 55 -10.53 -14.58 11.15
N ALA A 56 -11.81 -14.95 10.93
CA ALA A 56 -12.20 -16.33 10.68
C ALA A 56 -11.77 -16.82 9.28
N ASN A 57 -11.61 -15.90 8.32
CA ASN A 57 -11.30 -16.22 6.93
C ASN A 57 -9.78 -16.35 6.72
N LYS A 58 -9.24 -17.52 7.06
CA LYS A 58 -7.81 -17.84 7.00
C LYS A 58 -7.53 -18.78 5.84
N ILE A 59 -6.52 -18.45 5.03
CA ILE A 59 -6.11 -19.26 3.87
C ILE A 59 -4.63 -19.56 3.99
N GLN A 60 -4.32 -20.84 4.08
CA GLN A 60 -2.95 -21.29 3.98
C GLN A 60 -2.64 -21.57 2.51
N ILE A 61 -1.60 -20.94 1.97
CA ILE A 61 -1.15 -21.18 0.60
C ILE A 61 0.14 -21.99 0.57
N GLY A 62 0.34 -22.76 -0.50
CA GLY A 62 1.56 -23.55 -0.69
C GLY A 62 1.82 -24.59 0.40
N GLU A 63 0.78 -25.31 0.83
CA GLU A 63 0.89 -26.35 1.86
C GLU A 63 1.90 -27.43 1.46
N LYS A 64 1.89 -27.87 0.19
CA LYS A 64 2.82 -28.89 -0.30
C LYS A 64 4.25 -28.37 -0.42
N LEU A 65 4.41 -27.12 -0.82
CA LEU A 65 5.71 -26.47 -1.02
C LEU A 65 6.42 -26.15 0.30
N THR A 66 5.69 -25.59 1.26
CA THR A 66 6.28 -25.01 2.47
C THR A 66 6.06 -25.86 3.71
N LYS A 67 5.13 -26.81 3.67
CA LYS A 67 4.68 -27.60 4.84
C LYS A 67 4.25 -26.72 6.01
N GLY A 68 3.76 -25.51 5.73
CA GLY A 68 3.32 -24.55 6.73
C GLY A 68 4.44 -23.78 7.45
N LEU A 69 5.69 -23.88 6.99
CA LEU A 69 6.86 -23.25 7.62
C LEU A 69 7.20 -21.86 7.05
N GLY A 70 6.40 -21.35 6.12
CA GLY A 70 6.65 -20.06 5.47
C GLY A 70 7.56 -20.14 4.24
N ALA A 71 7.74 -18.99 3.58
CA ALA A 71 8.49 -18.88 2.33
C ALA A 71 10.01 -18.60 2.50
N GLY A 72 10.53 -18.55 3.74
CA GLY A 72 11.97 -18.37 4.00
C GLY A 72 12.59 -17.11 3.38
N ALA A 73 11.87 -15.98 3.37
CA ALA A 73 12.27 -14.74 2.70
C ALA A 73 12.59 -14.87 1.19
N ASN A 74 12.06 -15.90 0.53
CA ASN A 74 12.20 -16.12 -0.90
C ASN A 74 10.88 -15.80 -1.64
N PRO A 75 10.83 -14.71 -2.42
CA PRO A 75 9.63 -14.32 -3.18
C PRO A 75 9.14 -15.40 -4.15
N GLU A 76 10.03 -16.16 -4.78
CA GLU A 76 9.64 -17.21 -5.75
C GLU A 76 8.85 -18.33 -5.08
N ILE A 77 9.16 -18.66 -3.81
CA ILE A 77 8.38 -19.63 -3.04
C ILE A 77 7.00 -19.06 -2.74
N GLY A 78 6.92 -17.78 -2.35
CA GLY A 78 5.64 -17.09 -2.12
C GLY A 78 4.76 -17.07 -3.37
N LYS A 79 5.36 -16.80 -4.53
CA LYS A 79 4.67 -16.81 -5.83
C LYS A 79 4.12 -18.19 -6.18
N LYS A 80 4.97 -19.22 -6.16
CA LYS A 80 4.55 -20.60 -6.44
C LYS A 80 3.49 -21.11 -5.46
N ALA A 81 3.58 -20.70 -4.19
CA ALA A 81 2.58 -21.02 -3.18
C ALA A 81 1.21 -20.42 -3.52
N ALA A 82 1.16 -19.18 -4.02
CA ALA A 82 -0.08 -18.58 -4.47
C ALA A 82 -0.61 -19.22 -5.76
N GLU A 83 0.28 -19.57 -6.70
CA GLU A 83 -0.07 -20.30 -7.93
C GLU A 83 -0.64 -21.70 -7.64
N GLU A 84 -0.14 -22.39 -6.60
CA GLU A 84 -0.68 -23.68 -6.14
C GLU A 84 -2.13 -23.55 -5.63
N SER A 85 -2.49 -22.40 -5.06
CA SER A 85 -3.75 -22.15 -4.37
C SER A 85 -4.69 -21.20 -5.13
N ILE A 86 -4.56 -21.08 -6.46
CA ILE A 86 -5.36 -20.15 -7.29
C ILE A 86 -6.86 -20.34 -7.10
N GLU A 87 -7.36 -21.58 -7.10
CA GLU A 87 -8.80 -21.85 -7.00
C GLU A 87 -9.39 -21.39 -5.65
N GLU A 88 -8.64 -21.58 -4.56
CA GLU A 88 -9.04 -21.09 -3.24
C GLU A 88 -9.05 -19.57 -3.16
N ILE A 89 -8.01 -18.94 -3.73
CA ILE A 89 -7.91 -17.47 -3.81
C ILE A 89 -9.04 -16.91 -4.67
N LYS A 90 -9.37 -17.54 -5.80
CA LYS A 90 -10.44 -17.09 -6.67
C LYS A 90 -11.79 -17.11 -5.96
N LYS A 91 -12.09 -18.22 -5.26
CA LYS A 91 -13.35 -18.41 -4.52
C LYS A 91 -13.59 -17.32 -3.47
N ILE A 92 -12.54 -16.85 -2.79
CA ILE A 92 -12.70 -15.77 -1.80
C ILE A 92 -12.83 -14.38 -2.40
N LEU A 93 -12.38 -14.18 -3.65
CA LEU A 93 -12.47 -12.90 -4.35
C LEU A 93 -13.82 -12.73 -5.04
N GLU A 94 -14.52 -13.82 -5.35
CA GLU A 94 -15.84 -13.80 -5.97
C GLU A 94 -16.84 -12.92 -5.21
N GLY A 95 -17.65 -12.15 -5.95
CA GLY A 95 -18.68 -11.28 -5.40
C GLY A 95 -18.17 -10.02 -4.69
N ALA A 96 -16.89 -9.69 -4.79
CA ALA A 96 -16.39 -8.39 -4.36
C ALA A 96 -16.48 -7.35 -5.48
N ASP A 97 -16.86 -6.13 -5.13
CA ASP A 97 -16.79 -4.97 -6.02
C ASP A 97 -15.41 -4.31 -5.94
N MET A 98 -14.79 -4.40 -4.75
CA MET A 98 -13.49 -3.82 -4.46
C MET A 98 -12.66 -4.73 -3.55
N VAL A 99 -11.37 -4.86 -3.88
CA VAL A 99 -10.40 -5.64 -3.11
C VAL A 99 -9.20 -4.80 -2.76
N PHE A 100 -8.87 -4.74 -1.47
CA PHE A 100 -7.61 -4.21 -0.97
C PHE A 100 -6.62 -5.34 -0.76
N VAL A 101 -5.47 -5.27 -1.41
CA VAL A 101 -4.35 -6.19 -1.21
C VAL A 101 -3.33 -5.52 -0.30
N THR A 102 -3.17 -6.00 0.93
CA THR A 102 -2.22 -5.45 1.90
C THR A 102 -1.07 -6.40 2.21
N ALA A 103 0.15 -5.92 2.06
CA ALA A 103 1.36 -6.72 2.25
C ALA A 103 2.58 -5.86 2.62
N GLY A 104 3.53 -6.47 3.33
CA GLY A 104 4.86 -5.89 3.50
C GLY A 104 5.82 -6.42 2.45
N MET A 105 6.41 -5.53 1.66
CA MET A 105 7.31 -5.90 0.56
C MET A 105 8.72 -6.19 1.07
N GLY A 106 9.42 -7.06 0.36
CA GLY A 106 10.79 -7.50 0.69
C GLY A 106 10.86 -8.77 1.54
N GLY A 107 9.71 -9.34 1.93
CA GLY A 107 9.63 -10.70 2.46
C GLY A 107 9.51 -11.76 1.35
N GLY A 108 9.21 -13.01 1.72
CA GLY A 108 8.93 -14.07 0.75
C GLY A 108 7.45 -14.09 0.32
N THR A 109 6.56 -14.36 1.27
CA THR A 109 5.12 -14.54 0.99
C THR A 109 4.46 -13.28 0.46
N GLY A 110 4.57 -12.14 1.16
CA GLY A 110 3.95 -10.88 0.73
C GLY A 110 4.41 -10.46 -0.67
N THR A 111 5.73 -10.38 -0.88
CA THR A 111 6.34 -9.97 -2.15
C THR A 111 5.95 -10.87 -3.33
N GLY A 112 5.88 -12.18 -3.13
CA GLY A 112 5.62 -13.13 -4.22
C GLY A 112 4.14 -13.43 -4.45
N ALA A 113 3.33 -13.50 -3.39
CA ALA A 113 1.93 -13.87 -3.47
C ALA A 113 1.00 -12.68 -3.74
N ALA A 114 1.32 -11.47 -3.25
CA ALA A 114 0.47 -10.30 -3.46
C ALA A 114 0.22 -9.96 -4.93
N PRO A 115 1.22 -10.00 -5.83
CA PRO A 115 0.98 -9.80 -7.25
C PRO A 115 0.02 -10.84 -7.86
N ILE A 116 0.10 -12.10 -7.43
CA ILE A 116 -0.78 -13.18 -7.94
C ILE A 116 -2.22 -12.95 -7.49
N VAL A 117 -2.44 -12.64 -6.21
CA VAL A 117 -3.78 -12.34 -5.68
C VAL A 117 -4.38 -11.11 -6.38
N ALA A 118 -3.58 -10.06 -6.58
CA ALA A 118 -4.01 -8.86 -7.30
C ALA A 118 -4.41 -9.17 -8.76
N GLN A 119 -3.63 -9.99 -9.46
CA GLN A 119 -3.96 -10.38 -10.83
C GLN A 119 -5.31 -11.12 -10.90
N ILE A 120 -5.54 -12.11 -10.02
CA ILE A 120 -6.79 -12.86 -10.00
C ILE A 120 -7.97 -11.92 -9.75
N SER A 121 -7.82 -10.96 -8.83
CA SER A 121 -8.84 -9.95 -8.53
C SER A 121 -9.15 -9.09 -9.77
N LYS A 122 -8.12 -8.62 -10.47
CA LYS A 122 -8.26 -7.81 -11.68
C LYS A 122 -8.88 -8.59 -12.84
N ASP A 123 -8.52 -9.87 -13.00
CA ASP A 123 -9.09 -10.76 -14.02
C ASP A 123 -10.58 -11.04 -13.79
N LEU A 124 -11.05 -10.96 -12.54
CA LEU A 124 -12.46 -11.03 -12.17
C LEU A 124 -13.21 -9.69 -12.38
N GLY A 125 -12.53 -8.63 -12.83
CA GLY A 125 -13.12 -7.31 -13.07
C GLY A 125 -13.34 -6.47 -11.81
N ILE A 126 -12.68 -6.83 -10.70
CA ILE A 126 -12.82 -6.20 -9.39
C ILE A 126 -11.86 -5.01 -9.29
N LEU A 127 -12.31 -3.88 -8.74
CA LEU A 127 -11.43 -2.73 -8.47
C LEU A 127 -10.37 -3.13 -7.44
N THR A 128 -9.12 -3.23 -7.88
CA THR A 128 -8.04 -3.81 -7.08
C THR A 128 -7.04 -2.74 -6.65
N VAL A 129 -6.98 -2.48 -5.34
CA VAL A 129 -6.08 -1.49 -4.74
C VAL A 129 -5.01 -2.20 -3.91
N GLY A 130 -3.74 -2.02 -4.28
CA GLY A 130 -2.62 -2.47 -3.46
C GLY A 130 -2.24 -1.42 -2.42
N VAL A 131 -2.16 -1.78 -1.14
CA VAL A 131 -1.65 -0.90 -0.07
C VAL A 131 -0.49 -1.62 0.61
N VAL A 132 0.74 -1.20 0.31
CA VAL A 132 1.94 -1.98 0.68
C VAL A 132 3.03 -1.12 1.30
N THR A 133 3.86 -1.73 2.15
CA THR A 133 5.01 -1.07 2.76
C THR A 133 6.32 -1.46 2.08
N ARG A 134 7.22 -0.48 1.92
CA ARG A 134 8.65 -0.73 1.64
C ARG A 134 9.38 -1.00 2.96
N PRO A 135 10.37 -1.90 3.00
CA PRO A 135 11.09 -2.21 4.23
C PRO A 135 11.90 -1.01 4.73
N PHE A 136 12.24 -1.00 6.01
CA PHE A 136 13.19 -0.03 6.56
C PHE A 136 14.59 -0.29 5.99
N GLY A 137 15.40 0.76 5.86
CA GLY A 137 16.79 0.67 5.41
C GLY A 137 17.65 -0.25 6.27
N PHE A 138 17.35 -0.33 7.58
CA PHE A 138 18.05 -1.22 8.51
C PHE A 138 17.75 -2.72 8.28
N GLU A 139 16.67 -3.08 7.57
CA GLU A 139 16.35 -4.48 7.24
C GLU A 139 17.29 -5.06 6.17
N GLY A 140 18.10 -4.19 5.54
CA GLY A 140 19.20 -4.58 4.66
C GLY A 140 18.88 -4.53 3.16
N LYS A 141 19.95 -4.51 2.36
CA LYS A 141 19.88 -4.29 0.90
C LYS A 141 19.12 -5.39 0.15
N ILE A 142 19.23 -6.65 0.58
CA ILE A 142 18.54 -7.79 -0.07
C ILE A 142 17.03 -7.59 0.02
N ARG A 143 16.53 -7.25 1.21
CA ARG A 143 15.10 -7.00 1.48
C ARG A 143 14.57 -5.85 0.63
N LYS A 144 15.33 -4.75 0.55
CA LYS A 144 15.00 -3.60 -0.32
C LYS A 144 14.94 -4.01 -1.80
N MET A 145 15.93 -4.73 -2.30
CA MET A 145 15.95 -5.18 -3.70
C MET A 145 14.75 -6.10 -4.02
N GLN A 146 14.41 -7.02 -3.12
CA GLN A 146 13.24 -7.88 -3.28
C GLN A 146 11.95 -7.06 -3.28
N ALA A 147 11.85 -6.05 -2.40
CA ALA A 147 10.70 -5.17 -2.33
C ALA A 147 10.47 -4.41 -3.63
N GLU A 148 11.51 -3.80 -4.22
CA GLU A 148 11.39 -3.07 -5.48
C GLU A 148 10.96 -3.98 -6.64
N LYS A 149 11.52 -5.19 -6.73
CA LYS A 149 11.09 -6.17 -7.74
C LYS A 149 9.62 -6.56 -7.58
N GLY A 150 9.18 -6.83 -6.35
CA GLY A 150 7.77 -7.15 -6.09
C GLY A 150 6.83 -5.97 -6.32
N LEU A 151 7.27 -4.74 -6.06
CA LEU A 151 6.49 -3.53 -6.32
C LEU A 151 6.25 -3.30 -7.81
N LEU A 152 7.27 -3.52 -8.64
CA LEU A 152 7.14 -3.44 -10.09
C LEU A 152 6.12 -4.46 -10.60
N ASP A 153 6.23 -5.72 -10.15
CA ASP A 153 5.29 -6.78 -10.54
C ASP A 153 3.86 -6.50 -10.03
N LEU A 154 3.71 -6.00 -8.81
CA LEU A 154 2.40 -5.67 -8.24
C LEU A 154 1.74 -4.49 -8.98
N ARG A 155 2.52 -3.47 -9.37
CA ARG A 155 2.02 -2.27 -10.06
C ARG A 155 1.28 -2.60 -11.35
N GLU A 156 1.75 -3.58 -12.11
CA GLU A 156 1.11 -3.99 -13.38
C GLU A 156 -0.24 -4.70 -13.14
N LYS A 157 -0.41 -5.27 -11.95
CA LYS A 157 -1.49 -6.20 -11.59
C LYS A 157 -2.58 -5.60 -10.71
N VAL A 158 -2.41 -4.34 -10.29
CA VAL A 158 -3.43 -3.56 -9.57
C VAL A 158 -3.96 -2.43 -10.45
N ASP A 159 -5.02 -1.78 -10.02
CA ASP A 159 -5.54 -0.55 -10.63
C ASP A 159 -4.86 0.68 -10.03
N THR A 160 -4.68 0.66 -8.70
CA THR A 160 -3.94 1.66 -7.94
C THR A 160 -3.04 0.98 -6.91
N LEU A 161 -1.80 1.46 -6.78
CA LEU A 161 -0.80 1.01 -5.82
C LEU A 161 -0.41 2.15 -4.89
N VAL A 162 -0.84 2.08 -3.64
CA VAL A 162 -0.41 2.96 -2.54
C VAL A 162 0.85 2.38 -1.91
N THR A 163 1.96 3.10 -2.00
CA THR A 163 3.24 2.68 -1.40
C THR A 163 3.56 3.49 -0.16
N ILE A 164 3.84 2.81 0.95
CA ILE A 164 4.23 3.43 2.22
C ILE A 164 5.73 3.17 2.46
N PRO A 165 6.58 4.19 2.36
CA PRO A 165 8.01 4.05 2.66
C PRO A 165 8.26 4.03 4.17
N ASN A 166 8.60 2.86 4.73
CA ASN A 166 8.86 2.75 6.17
C ASN A 166 9.99 3.66 6.67
N ASP A 167 10.99 3.97 5.82
CA ASP A 167 12.06 4.92 6.15
C ASP A 167 11.53 6.33 6.48
N ARG A 168 10.40 6.74 5.89
CA ARG A 168 9.77 8.04 6.19
C ARG A 168 9.10 8.06 7.55
N LEU A 169 8.66 6.90 8.03
CA LEU A 169 8.09 6.77 9.39
C LEU A 169 9.12 7.15 10.45
N LEU A 170 10.41 6.89 10.20
CA LEU A 170 11.50 7.26 11.13
C LEU A 170 11.62 8.77 11.36
N GLN A 171 11.05 9.61 10.48
CA GLN A 171 11.02 11.07 10.66
C GLN A 171 9.91 11.51 11.61
N ILE A 172 8.90 10.65 11.81
CA ILE A 172 7.70 10.92 12.59
C ILE A 172 7.80 10.28 14.00
N VAL A 173 8.66 9.26 14.16
CA VAL A 173 8.87 8.60 15.45
C VAL A 173 9.82 9.36 16.37
N ASP A 174 9.60 9.24 17.68
CA ASP A 174 10.57 9.68 18.69
C ASP A 174 11.89 8.91 18.53
N LYS A 175 13.03 9.58 18.69
CA LYS A 175 14.37 8.98 18.66
C LYS A 175 14.56 7.85 19.68
N LYS A 176 13.70 7.78 20.71
CA LYS A 176 13.68 6.70 21.72
C LYS A 176 12.77 5.52 21.37
N ALA A 177 12.06 5.57 20.24
CA ALA A 177 11.15 4.51 19.82
C ALA A 177 11.90 3.18 19.62
N SER A 178 11.28 2.07 20.05
CA SER A 178 11.84 0.74 19.83
C SER A 178 11.56 0.24 18.41
N ILE A 179 12.22 -0.84 18.00
CA ILE A 179 11.94 -1.53 16.72
C ILE A 179 10.48 -2.00 16.68
N VAL A 180 9.94 -2.47 17.81
CA VAL A 180 8.55 -2.90 17.91
C VAL A 180 7.59 -1.74 17.66
N ASP A 181 7.90 -0.55 18.20
CA ASP A 181 7.12 0.65 17.95
C ASP A 181 7.17 1.07 16.47
N ALA A 182 8.34 0.95 15.82
CA ALA A 182 8.50 1.30 14.41
C ALA A 182 7.63 0.42 13.49
N PHE A 183 7.68 -0.92 13.66
CA PHE A 183 6.78 -1.82 12.93
C PHE A 183 5.32 -1.57 13.31
N ARG A 184 5.05 -1.22 14.57
CA ARG A 184 3.69 -0.87 15.00
C ARG A 184 3.16 0.35 14.26
N ILE A 185 4.01 1.34 13.98
CA ILE A 185 3.61 2.51 13.23
C ILE A 185 3.40 2.16 11.75
N ALA A 186 4.26 1.33 11.15
CA ALA A 186 4.07 0.87 9.78
C ALA A 186 2.73 0.15 9.57
N ASP A 187 2.39 -0.78 10.46
CA ASP A 187 1.10 -1.48 10.42
C ASP A 187 -0.09 -0.52 10.62
N ASP A 188 0.06 0.51 11.46
CA ASP A 188 -0.99 1.52 11.66
C ASP A 188 -1.18 2.40 10.42
N VAL A 189 -0.11 2.75 9.70
CA VAL A 189 -0.21 3.48 8.42
C VAL A 189 -0.88 2.63 7.34
N LEU A 190 -0.60 1.31 7.28
CA LEU A 190 -1.34 0.37 6.42
C LEU A 190 -2.84 0.38 6.75
N ARG A 191 -3.17 0.31 8.05
CA ARG A 191 -4.56 0.38 8.53
C ARG A 191 -5.22 1.69 8.10
N GLN A 192 -4.55 2.82 8.30
CA GLN A 192 -5.09 4.13 7.94
C GLN A 192 -5.26 4.30 6.43
N GLY A 193 -4.40 3.71 5.61
CA GLY A 193 -4.55 3.78 4.15
C GLY A 193 -5.73 3.00 3.60
N VAL A 194 -6.00 1.82 4.16
CA VAL A 194 -7.23 1.09 3.83
C VAL A 194 -8.44 1.82 4.39
N GLN A 195 -8.40 2.24 5.66
CA GLN A 195 -9.48 2.95 6.33
C GLN A 195 -9.88 4.22 5.57
N GLY A 196 -8.90 5.01 5.15
CA GLY A 196 -9.12 6.29 4.49
C GLY A 196 -9.95 6.19 3.21
N ILE A 197 -9.87 5.06 2.51
CA ILE A 197 -10.64 4.79 1.29
C ILE A 197 -11.93 4.05 1.64
N SER A 198 -11.87 3.04 2.52
CA SER A 198 -13.04 2.22 2.84
C SER A 198 -14.12 3.01 3.56
N ASP A 199 -13.76 3.93 4.46
CA ASP A 199 -14.73 4.69 5.25
C ASP A 199 -15.61 5.59 4.38
N LEU A 200 -15.10 6.02 3.22
CA LEU A 200 -15.86 6.83 2.25
C LEU A 200 -16.97 6.06 1.54
N ILE A 201 -16.90 4.72 1.54
CA ILE A 201 -17.82 3.83 0.82
C ILE A 201 -18.69 3.03 1.79
N ALA A 202 -18.06 2.49 2.84
CA ALA A 202 -18.66 1.53 3.75
C ALA A 202 -19.40 2.17 4.93
N VAL A 203 -19.02 3.39 5.32
CA VAL A 203 -19.58 4.09 6.47
C VAL A 203 -20.45 5.25 5.98
N PRO A 204 -21.71 5.36 6.45
CA PRO A 204 -22.51 6.55 6.19
C PRO A 204 -21.83 7.80 6.78
N GLY A 205 -21.33 8.67 5.92
CA GLY A 205 -20.82 10.00 6.22
C GLY A 205 -21.86 11.11 6.00
N LEU A 206 -21.47 12.33 6.35
CA LEU A 206 -22.24 13.56 6.04
C LEU A 206 -22.24 13.86 4.55
N VAL A 207 -21.11 13.59 3.90
CA VAL A 207 -20.94 13.68 2.45
C VAL A 207 -20.49 12.31 1.99
N ASN A 208 -21.46 11.50 1.57
CA ASN A 208 -21.20 10.18 1.01
C ASN A 208 -20.73 10.32 -0.43
N LEU A 209 -19.68 9.59 -0.75
CA LEU A 209 -19.26 9.37 -2.12
C LEU A 209 -19.89 8.08 -2.61
N ASP A 210 -20.24 8.05 -3.89
CA ASP A 210 -20.66 6.79 -4.48
C ASP A 210 -19.44 5.94 -4.87
N PHE A 211 -19.66 4.64 -5.09
CA PHE A 211 -18.58 3.75 -5.49
C PHE A 211 -18.03 4.09 -6.88
N ALA A 212 -18.82 4.71 -7.75
CA ALA A 212 -18.41 5.07 -9.11
C ALA A 212 -17.41 6.23 -9.12
N ASP A 213 -17.55 7.18 -8.19
CA ASP A 213 -16.63 8.28 -7.94
C ASP A 213 -15.25 7.76 -7.53
N VAL A 214 -15.22 6.87 -6.52
CA VAL A 214 -13.97 6.24 -6.08
C VAL A 214 -13.36 5.40 -7.20
N LYS A 215 -14.18 4.62 -7.93
CA LYS A 215 -13.73 3.85 -9.09
C LYS A 215 -13.12 4.75 -10.16
N THR A 216 -13.69 5.93 -10.44
CA THR A 216 -13.17 6.87 -11.44
C THR A 216 -11.80 7.42 -11.06
N ILE A 217 -11.57 7.67 -9.77
CA ILE A 217 -10.26 8.11 -9.28
C ILE A 217 -9.26 6.98 -9.20
N MET A 218 -9.65 5.75 -8.87
CA MET A 218 -8.68 4.68 -8.58
C MET A 218 -8.47 3.69 -9.73
N LEU A 219 -9.36 3.63 -10.71
CA LEU A 219 -9.25 2.68 -11.81
C LEU A 219 -8.10 3.07 -12.76
N GLY A 220 -7.10 2.18 -12.88
CA GLY A 220 -5.99 2.30 -13.83
C GLY A 220 -5.06 3.51 -13.62
N LYS A 221 -4.96 4.07 -12.42
CA LYS A 221 -4.08 5.24 -12.16
C LYS A 221 -2.64 4.87 -11.81
N GLY A 222 -2.35 3.60 -11.54
CA GLY A 222 -0.99 3.16 -11.24
C GLY A 222 -0.55 3.59 -9.84
N LEU A 223 0.51 4.38 -9.71
CA LEU A 223 1.06 4.74 -8.39
C LEU A 223 0.21 5.83 -7.71
N ALA A 224 0.03 5.65 -6.41
CA ALA A 224 -0.65 6.57 -5.52
C ALA A 224 0.22 6.89 -4.30
N HIS A 225 0.10 8.13 -3.84
CA HIS A 225 0.73 8.59 -2.61
C HIS A 225 -0.33 8.98 -1.61
N MET A 226 -0.05 8.70 -0.34
CA MET A 226 -0.97 8.94 0.77
C MET A 226 -0.33 9.89 1.77
N GLY A 227 -1.06 10.95 2.10
CA GLY A 227 -0.74 11.88 3.17
C GLY A 227 -1.80 11.81 4.26
N ILE A 228 -1.37 11.86 5.52
CA ILE A 228 -2.27 11.82 6.67
C ILE A 228 -1.90 12.96 7.61
N GLY A 229 -2.91 13.71 8.02
CA GLY A 229 -2.79 14.78 8.99
C GLY A 229 -3.88 14.70 10.05
N LYS A 230 -3.56 15.26 11.22
CA LYS A 230 -4.43 15.35 12.38
C LYS A 230 -4.38 16.77 12.92
N GLY A 231 -5.52 17.27 13.35
CA GLY A 231 -5.64 18.60 13.91
C GLY A 231 -6.53 18.58 15.16
N ASN A 232 -6.27 19.51 16.06
CA ASN A 232 -7.07 19.74 17.27
C ASN A 232 -7.18 21.25 17.54
N GLY A 233 -8.21 21.69 18.26
CA GLY A 233 -8.44 23.10 18.59
C GLY A 233 -9.12 23.92 17.47
N GLU A 234 -9.02 25.25 17.55
CA GLU A 234 -9.79 26.16 16.69
C GLU A 234 -9.42 26.11 15.20
N ASN A 235 -8.15 25.85 14.86
CA ASN A 235 -7.65 25.76 13.48
C ASN A 235 -7.40 24.32 13.02
N ARG A 236 -8.08 23.35 13.64
CA ARG A 236 -7.82 21.92 13.42
C ARG A 236 -7.92 21.50 11.96
N GLY A 237 -8.88 22.03 11.20
CA GLY A 237 -9.05 21.73 9.77
C GLY A 237 -7.85 22.12 8.93
N ALA A 238 -7.45 23.39 9.00
CA ALA A 238 -6.28 23.92 8.28
C ALA A 238 -4.98 23.21 8.69
N ASP A 239 -4.77 22.96 9.98
CA ASP A 239 -3.56 22.31 10.49
C ASP A 239 -3.48 20.85 10.03
N ALA A 240 -4.60 20.12 10.07
CA ALA A 240 -4.68 18.75 9.58
C ALA A 240 -4.40 18.65 8.08
N VAL A 241 -4.95 19.56 7.26
CA VAL A 241 -4.67 19.56 5.81
C VAL A 241 -3.21 19.88 5.51
N LYS A 242 -2.66 20.91 6.16
CA LYS A 242 -1.23 21.26 5.97
C LYS A 242 -0.34 20.07 6.32
N GLN A 243 -0.64 19.38 7.42
CA GLN A 243 0.10 18.18 7.81
C GLN A 243 -0.09 17.03 6.79
N ALA A 244 -1.28 16.86 6.23
CA ALA A 244 -1.56 15.82 5.24
C ALA A 244 -0.81 16.09 3.92
N ILE A 245 -0.85 17.31 3.40
CA ILE A 245 -0.19 17.73 2.15
C ILE A 245 1.35 17.75 2.29
N GLN A 246 1.85 18.07 3.49
CA GLN A 246 3.29 18.06 3.79
C GLN A 246 3.75 16.75 4.44
N SER A 247 2.92 15.71 4.39
CA SER A 247 3.20 14.46 5.08
C SER A 247 4.46 13.81 4.50
N PRO A 248 5.41 13.33 5.34
CA PRO A 248 6.58 12.59 4.87
C PRO A 248 6.23 11.31 4.09
N LEU A 249 4.99 10.84 4.20
CA LEU A 249 4.46 9.67 3.49
C LEU A 249 4.19 9.96 2.01
N LEU A 250 4.03 11.23 1.63
CA LEU A 250 3.96 11.66 0.25
C LEU A 250 5.40 11.67 -0.32
N GLU A 251 5.75 10.66 -1.12
CA GLU A 251 7.08 10.60 -1.73
C GLU A 251 7.30 11.71 -2.77
N THR A 252 6.21 12.19 -3.36
CA THR A 252 6.16 13.33 -4.26
C THR A 252 5.23 14.39 -3.68
N SER A 253 5.47 15.66 -4.03
CA SER A 253 4.50 16.72 -3.76
C SER A 253 3.13 16.36 -4.34
N ILE A 254 2.06 16.88 -3.75
CA ILE A 254 0.71 16.78 -4.32
C ILE A 254 0.58 17.60 -5.62
N GLU A 255 1.50 18.55 -5.82
CA GLU A 255 1.61 19.34 -7.05
C GLU A 255 1.76 18.41 -8.27
N GLY A 256 0.84 18.53 -9.24
CA GLY A 256 0.80 17.71 -10.44
C GLY A 256 0.01 16.39 -10.31
N ALA A 257 -0.65 16.14 -9.18
CA ALA A 257 -1.62 15.06 -9.08
C ALA A 257 -2.89 15.39 -9.89
N LYS A 258 -3.20 14.56 -10.90
CA LYS A 258 -4.41 14.72 -11.72
C LYS A 258 -5.69 14.26 -11.05
N CYS A 259 -5.59 13.40 -10.05
CA CYS A 259 -6.75 12.94 -9.31
C CYS A 259 -6.42 12.90 -7.82
N VAL A 260 -7.28 13.50 -6.99
CA VAL A 260 -7.08 13.57 -5.54
C VAL A 260 -8.35 13.11 -4.84
N LEU A 261 -8.23 12.16 -3.93
CA LEU A 261 -9.27 11.74 -3.01
C LEU A 261 -8.96 12.32 -1.63
N LEU A 262 -9.89 13.11 -1.11
CA LEU A 262 -9.81 13.78 0.19
C LEU A 262 -10.84 13.18 1.14
N ASN A 263 -10.40 12.47 2.18
CA ASN A 263 -11.26 12.00 3.24
C ASN A 263 -11.06 12.86 4.50
N ILE A 264 -12.14 13.47 4.98
CA ILE A 264 -12.17 14.25 6.21
C ILE A 264 -12.99 13.48 7.24
N THR A 265 -12.37 13.09 8.35
CA THR A 265 -13.03 12.39 9.44
C THR A 265 -12.98 13.24 10.71
N GLY A 266 -14.11 13.45 11.36
CA GLY A 266 -14.19 14.23 12.60
C GLY A 266 -15.35 13.80 13.50
N GLY A 267 -15.45 14.40 14.68
CA GLY A 267 -16.60 14.21 15.57
C GLY A 267 -17.88 14.82 15.01
N SER A 268 -18.98 14.68 15.76
CA SER A 268 -20.29 15.26 15.43
C SER A 268 -20.30 16.79 15.40
N ASP A 269 -19.23 17.41 15.90
CA ASP A 269 -18.94 18.84 15.90
C ASP A 269 -18.19 19.31 14.65
N LEU A 270 -17.95 18.43 13.65
CA LEU A 270 -17.29 18.78 12.40
C LEU A 270 -18.06 19.88 11.65
N GLY A 271 -17.46 21.07 11.53
CA GLY A 271 -18.06 22.24 10.92
C GLY A 271 -17.86 22.30 9.40
N ILE A 272 -18.84 22.86 8.69
CA ILE A 272 -18.77 23.07 7.23
C ILE A 272 -17.61 23.99 6.81
N PHE A 273 -17.29 25.00 7.62
CA PHE A 273 -16.18 25.93 7.33
C PHE A 273 -14.83 25.23 7.39
N GLU A 274 -14.65 24.31 8.33
CA GLU A 274 -13.43 23.52 8.47
C GLU A 274 -13.23 22.58 7.26
N VAL A 275 -14.33 21.97 6.80
CA VAL A 275 -14.35 21.13 5.61
C VAL A 275 -14.04 21.95 4.36
N ASN A 276 -14.62 23.15 4.22
CA ASN A 276 -14.40 24.02 3.07
C ASN A 276 -12.95 24.53 3.01
N GLU A 277 -12.41 25.01 4.13
CA GLU A 277 -11.02 25.47 4.21
C GLU A 277 -10.03 24.33 3.89
N ALA A 278 -10.30 23.13 4.42
CA ALA A 278 -9.54 21.95 4.11
C ALA A 278 -9.53 21.62 2.62
N ALA A 279 -10.70 21.63 1.98
CA ALA A 279 -10.83 21.38 0.55
C ALA A 279 -10.09 22.45 -0.29
N GLU A 280 -10.29 23.74 0.02
CA GLU A 280 -9.65 24.85 -0.71
C GLU A 280 -8.12 24.76 -0.70
N LEU A 281 -7.52 24.41 0.43
CA LEU A 281 -6.06 24.22 0.53
C LEU A 281 -5.56 23.07 -0.34
N VAL A 282 -6.33 21.98 -0.46
CA VAL A 282 -6.01 20.87 -1.35
C VAL A 282 -6.15 21.30 -2.82
N PHE A 283 -7.23 22.00 -3.17
CA PHE A 283 -7.42 22.56 -4.52
C PHE A 283 -6.29 23.49 -4.95
N GLN A 284 -5.80 24.34 -4.04
CA GLN A 284 -4.70 25.26 -4.33
C GLN A 284 -3.35 24.56 -4.50
N SER A 285 -3.19 23.35 -3.92
CA SER A 285 -1.93 22.60 -3.96
C SER A 285 -1.89 21.56 -5.09
N ALA A 286 -3.03 21.11 -5.58
CA ALA A 286 -3.14 20.13 -6.66
C ALA A 286 -2.99 20.78 -8.04
N ASP A 287 -3.02 19.96 -9.10
CA ASP A 287 -3.06 20.48 -10.48
C ASP A 287 -4.36 21.30 -10.71
N PRO A 288 -4.33 22.44 -11.44
CA PRO A 288 -5.53 23.23 -11.71
C PRO A 288 -6.65 22.46 -12.42
N ASP A 289 -6.29 21.44 -13.21
CA ASP A 289 -7.23 20.57 -13.91
C ASP A 289 -7.44 19.23 -13.17
N ALA A 290 -7.02 19.13 -11.90
CA ALA A 290 -7.17 17.92 -11.10
C ALA A 290 -8.64 17.60 -10.84
N ASN A 291 -9.01 16.33 -11.02
CA ASN A 291 -10.28 15.80 -10.52
C ASN A 291 -10.15 15.53 -9.02
N ILE A 292 -10.75 16.39 -8.20
CA ILE A 292 -10.73 16.25 -6.73
C ILE A 292 -12.10 15.80 -6.24
N ILE A 293 -12.12 14.68 -5.54
CA ILE A 293 -13.30 14.15 -4.87
C ILE A 293 -13.05 14.22 -3.37
N PHE A 294 -14.00 14.79 -2.64
CA PHE A 294 -13.93 14.90 -1.19
C PHE A 294 -15.12 14.20 -0.54
N GLY A 295 -14.87 13.56 0.61
CA GLY A 295 -15.90 13.00 1.46
C GLY A 295 -15.67 13.37 2.91
N ALA A 296 -16.77 13.37 3.68
CA ALA A 296 -16.76 13.74 5.08
C ALA A 296 -17.47 12.67 5.91
N VAL A 297 -16.75 12.06 6.85
CA VAL A 297 -17.21 10.96 7.69
C VAL A 297 -17.25 11.40 9.15
N ILE A 298 -18.30 11.00 9.87
CA ILE A 298 -18.43 11.26 11.31
C ILE A 298 -17.99 10.04 12.09
N ASP A 299 -16.99 10.23 12.94
CA ASP A 299 -16.49 9.26 13.90
C ASP A 299 -16.58 9.86 15.31
N GLU A 300 -17.60 9.44 16.06
CA GLU A 300 -17.85 9.91 17.43
C GLU A 300 -16.67 9.62 18.39
N SER A 301 -15.77 8.70 18.05
CA SER A 301 -14.59 8.41 18.86
C SER A 301 -13.55 9.51 18.82
N LEU A 302 -13.54 10.35 17.76
CA LEU A 302 -12.55 11.40 17.56
C LEU A 302 -12.81 12.66 18.41
N LYS A 303 -14.03 12.86 18.92
CA LYS A 303 -14.41 14.06 19.69
C LYS A 303 -13.94 15.33 18.96
N GLU A 304 -13.03 16.09 19.57
CA GLU A 304 -12.51 17.35 19.04
C GLU A 304 -11.38 17.17 18.00
N GLU A 305 -10.92 15.94 17.73
CA GLU A 305 -9.90 15.65 16.71
C GLU A 305 -10.51 15.59 15.31
N ILE A 306 -9.83 16.23 14.35
CA ILE A 306 -10.08 16.01 12.93
C ILE A 306 -8.90 15.24 12.33
N ARG A 307 -9.20 14.28 11.48
CA ARG A 307 -8.24 13.51 10.71
C ARG A 307 -8.51 13.71 9.24
N ILE A 308 -7.47 14.05 8.49
CA ILE A 308 -7.58 14.24 7.04
C ILE A 308 -6.61 13.29 6.36
N THR A 309 -7.14 12.53 5.41
CA THR A 309 -6.38 11.62 4.57
C THR A 309 -6.48 12.09 3.13
N VAL A 310 -5.33 12.28 2.51
CA VAL A 310 -5.21 12.70 1.11
C VAL A 310 -4.59 11.56 0.34
N ILE A 311 -5.25 11.13 -0.73
CA ILE A 311 -4.72 10.13 -1.66
C ILE A 311 -4.62 10.78 -3.02
N ALA A 312 -3.38 10.97 -3.47
CA ALA A 312 -3.07 11.60 -4.74
C ALA A 312 -2.65 10.53 -5.74
N THR A 313 -3.20 10.60 -6.95
CA THR A 313 -2.95 9.65 -8.04
C THR A 313 -2.80 10.38 -9.37
N GLY A 314 -2.31 9.68 -10.39
CA GLY A 314 -2.20 10.25 -11.73
C GLY A 314 -1.08 11.29 -11.86
N PHE A 315 0.00 11.14 -11.10
CA PHE A 315 1.24 11.89 -11.31
C PHE A 315 1.80 11.57 -12.70
N ASP A 316 1.89 12.58 -13.57
CA ASP A 316 2.41 12.40 -14.93
C ASP A 316 3.84 11.87 -14.91
N ASN A 317 4.05 10.71 -15.56
CA ASN A 317 5.33 10.12 -15.98
C ASN A 317 6.59 10.65 -15.26
N ILE A 318 6.64 10.51 -13.94
CA ILE A 318 7.93 10.48 -13.28
C ILE A 318 8.59 9.21 -13.81
N LYS A 319 9.70 9.37 -14.56
CA LYS A 319 10.45 8.24 -15.12
C LYS A 319 10.70 7.22 -13.99
N PRO A 320 10.61 5.91 -14.25
CA PRO A 320 10.83 4.88 -13.23
C PRO A 320 12.12 5.12 -12.43
N SER A 321 13.18 5.60 -13.09
CA SER A 321 14.48 5.87 -12.48
C SER A 321 14.45 6.86 -11.31
N SER A 322 13.66 7.93 -11.39
CA SER A 322 13.63 8.96 -10.34
C SER A 322 12.71 8.62 -9.16
N ILE A 323 11.73 7.72 -9.33
CA ILE A 323 10.87 7.23 -8.22
C ILE A 323 11.57 6.11 -7.43
N PHE A 324 12.35 5.26 -8.12
CA PHE A 324 12.96 4.07 -7.53
C PHE A 324 14.40 4.28 -7.03
N GLY A 325 14.92 5.51 -7.04
CA GLY A 325 16.30 5.82 -6.63
C GLY A 325 17.34 5.03 -7.42
N LEU A 326 17.02 4.72 -8.68
CA LEU A 326 17.98 4.21 -9.65
C LEU A 326 18.61 5.43 -10.29
N ASP A 327 19.63 5.99 -9.64
CA ASP A 327 20.55 6.88 -10.34
C ASP A 327 21.13 6.06 -11.49
N GLU A 328 20.72 6.39 -12.72
CA GLU A 328 21.49 6.03 -13.89
C GLU A 328 22.88 6.61 -13.65
N VAL A 329 23.85 5.74 -13.37
CA VAL A 329 25.25 6.09 -13.59
C VAL A 329 25.32 6.48 -15.06
N ALA A 330 25.33 7.78 -15.32
CA ALA A 330 25.63 8.33 -16.62
C ALA A 330 27.01 7.77 -16.99
N ILE A 331 27.03 6.75 -17.85
CA ILE A 331 28.24 6.37 -18.55
C ILE A 331 28.49 7.54 -19.50
N ASP A 332 29.32 8.46 -19.02
CA ASP A 332 29.85 9.56 -19.80
C ASP A 332 30.50 8.95 -21.05
N LYS A 333 29.98 9.30 -22.23
CA LYS A 333 30.44 8.73 -23.51
C LYS A 333 31.77 9.33 -23.99
N ASP A 334 32.39 10.18 -23.18
CA ASP A 334 33.66 10.85 -23.50
C ASP A 334 34.78 10.48 -22.54
N ILE A 335 34.97 9.18 -22.27
CA ILE A 335 36.25 8.68 -21.73
C ILE A 335 37.06 8.11 -22.89
N ASP A 336 38.02 8.89 -23.36
CA ASP A 336 39.11 8.45 -24.23
C ASP A 336 39.84 7.29 -23.57
N ILE A 337 39.64 6.07 -24.08
CA ILE A 337 40.35 4.87 -23.66
C ILE A 337 41.77 4.96 -24.22
N PRO A 338 42.83 5.06 -23.40
CA PRO A 338 44.18 4.93 -23.90
C PRO A 338 44.35 3.47 -24.35
N LYS A 339 44.65 3.25 -25.63
CA LYS A 339 45.10 1.95 -26.12
C LYS A 339 46.42 1.59 -25.43
N SER A 340 46.37 0.84 -24.33
CA SER A 340 47.52 0.13 -23.80
C SER A 340 47.55 -1.29 -24.38
N SER A 341 48.60 -1.55 -25.15
CA SER A 341 49.03 -2.88 -25.57
C SER A 341 49.43 -3.69 -24.35
N TYR A 342 48.65 -4.71 -23.99
CA TYR A 342 49.06 -5.74 -23.04
C TYR A 342 49.46 -7.01 -23.82
N ASN A 343 50.72 -7.41 -23.64
CA ASN A 343 51.28 -8.68 -24.11
C ASN A 343 50.78 -9.82 -23.20
N ASP A 344 50.54 -10.98 -23.80
CA ASP A 344 49.84 -12.14 -23.23
C ASP A 344 50.77 -13.09 -22.42
N ASP A 345 51.95 -12.63 -21.99
CA ASP A 345 53.01 -13.52 -21.47
C ASP A 345 53.27 -13.46 -19.95
N ASP A 346 52.51 -12.68 -19.16
CA ASP A 346 52.74 -12.57 -17.70
C ASP A 346 51.45 -12.66 -16.87
N ILE A 347 50.85 -13.85 -16.78
CA ILE A 347 49.86 -14.17 -15.75
C ILE A 347 50.45 -15.23 -14.81
N ASP A 348 51.02 -14.79 -13.70
CA ASP A 348 51.51 -15.68 -12.65
C ASP A 348 50.33 -16.23 -11.82
N ILE A 349 50.12 -17.55 -11.93
CA ILE A 349 48.99 -18.23 -11.28
C ILE A 349 49.27 -18.36 -9.77
N PRO A 350 48.34 -17.90 -8.89
CA PRO A 350 48.48 -17.99 -7.45
C PRO A 350 48.74 -19.41 -6.92
N PRO A 351 49.57 -19.60 -5.87
CA PRO A 351 50.01 -20.91 -5.40
C PRO A 351 48.89 -21.90 -5.02
N PHE A 352 47.72 -21.40 -4.63
CA PHE A 352 46.59 -22.22 -4.18
C PHE A 352 45.82 -22.92 -5.32
N LEU A 353 46.03 -22.50 -6.58
CA LEU A 353 45.38 -23.10 -7.77
C LEU A 353 46.23 -24.21 -8.41
N ARG A 354 47.46 -24.44 -7.96
CA ARG A 354 48.42 -25.34 -8.64
C ARG A 354 48.18 -26.84 -8.46
N ASN A 355 47.33 -27.28 -7.52
CA ASN A 355 47.20 -28.70 -7.16
C ASN A 355 45.81 -29.34 -7.36
N ARG A 356 44.98 -28.82 -8.28
CA ARG A 356 43.71 -29.50 -8.65
C ARG A 356 43.71 -30.17 -10.03
N PHE A 357 44.85 -30.18 -10.72
CA PHE A 357 45.04 -30.90 -11.97
C PHE A 357 46.34 -31.72 -11.91
N LYS A 358 46.32 -32.84 -11.20
CA LYS A 358 47.17 -34.00 -11.47
C LYS A 358 46.44 -35.27 -11.14
#